data_AF-A0A059CEM8-F1
#
_entry.id   AF-A0A059CEM8-F1
#
_cell.length_a   1.000
_cell.length_b   1.000
_cell.length_c   1.000
_cell.angle_alpha   90.00
_cell.angle_beta   90.00
_cell.angle_gamma   90.00
#
_symmetry.space_group_name_H-M   'P 1'
#
loop_
_entity.id
_entity.type
_entity.pdbx_description
1 polymer ?
#
loop_
_entity_poly.entity_id
_entity_poly.type
_entity_poly.pdbx_seq_one_letter_code
_entity_poly.pdbx_strand_id
1 'polypeptide(L)'
;ALRSDPKSRTADLQGLGLVALNLLERNVTSTGSYVQQLLKRKWDRFVRVRLSDCSELYSEAVLHTRESIEAYRAKRYPDVQNWLSMVDTAADTCESQFKEKPGASSPLTKQNGDAMQLGALGLNMVAIIAGS
;
A
#
# COMPACT_ATOMS: atom_id res chain seq x y z
N ALA A 1 7.70 -7.38 -10.25
CA ALA A 1 7.14 -7.84 -8.95
C ALA A 1 6.69 -9.30 -9.02
N LEU A 2 5.60 -9.65 -9.73
CA LEU A 2 5.07 -11.03 -9.71
C LEU A 2 6.01 -12.10 -10.27
N ARG A 3 6.75 -11.83 -11.35
CA ARG A 3 7.71 -12.80 -11.93
C ARG A 3 8.89 -13.13 -11.00
N SER A 4 9.10 -12.30 -9.98
CA SER A 4 10.18 -12.40 -9.01
C SER A 4 9.83 -13.31 -7.83
N ASP A 5 8.55 -13.62 -7.62
CA ASP A 5 8.09 -14.54 -6.57
C ASP A 5 8.11 -16.00 -7.11
N PRO A 6 8.85 -16.94 -6.48
CA PRO A 6 8.89 -18.33 -6.91
C PRO A 6 7.51 -19.00 -6.99
N LYS A 7 6.54 -18.58 -6.16
CA LYS A 7 5.18 -19.15 -6.12
C LYS A 7 4.30 -18.70 -7.29
N SER A 8 4.71 -17.66 -8.01
CA SER A 8 4.00 -17.09 -9.15
C SER A 8 4.03 -17.99 -10.39
N ARG A 9 5.02 -18.89 -10.51
CA ARG A 9 5.22 -19.71 -11.72
C ARG A 9 4.18 -20.82 -11.93
N THR A 10 3.45 -21.20 -10.87
CA THR A 10 2.47 -22.31 -10.89
C THR A 10 1.10 -21.89 -10.35
N ALA A 11 0.92 -20.61 -10.02
CA ALA A 11 -0.31 -20.11 -9.44
C ALA A 11 -1.38 -19.90 -10.53
N ASP A 12 -2.61 -20.31 -10.24
CA ASP A 12 -3.78 -19.80 -10.97
C ASP A 12 -3.98 -18.31 -10.67
N LEU A 13 -4.91 -17.66 -11.37
CA LEU A 13 -5.18 -16.22 -11.18
C LEU A 13 -5.51 -15.88 -9.72
N GLN A 14 -6.16 -16.80 -8.99
CA GLN A 14 -6.41 -16.66 -7.55
C GLN A 14 -5.13 -16.65 -6.72
N GLY A 15 -4.22 -17.58 -6.98
CA GLY A 15 -2.91 -17.61 -6.33
C GLY A 15 -2.09 -16.34 -6.63
N LEU A 16 -2.14 -15.84 -7.86
CA LEU A 16 -1.43 -14.62 -8.26
C LEU A 16 -1.98 -13.37 -7.57
N GLY A 17 -3.30 -13.24 -7.44
CA GLY A 17 -3.91 -12.15 -6.69
C GLY A 17 -3.54 -12.19 -5.20
N LEU A 18 -3.54 -13.37 -4.58
CA LEU A 18 -3.09 -13.52 -3.19
C LEU A 18 -1.60 -13.17 -3.03
N VAL A 19 -0.74 -13.53 -3.98
CA VAL A 19 0.68 -13.13 -3.97
C VAL A 19 0.80 -11.61 -4.05
N ALA A 20 0.03 -10.93 -4.91
CA ALA A 20 0.03 -9.47 -5.00
C ALA A 20 -0.36 -8.81 -3.66
N LEU A 21 -1.43 -9.28 -3.01
CA LEU A 21 -1.88 -8.75 -1.72
C LEU A 21 -0.85 -8.97 -0.59
N ASN A 22 -0.18 -10.12 -0.57
CA ASN A 22 0.89 -10.38 0.41
C ASN A 22 2.13 -9.50 0.17
N LEU A 23 2.45 -9.20 -1.09
CA LEU A 23 3.52 -8.25 -1.41
C LEU A 23 3.15 -6.84 -0.96
N LEU A 24 1.90 -6.43 -1.16
CA LEU A 24 1.38 -5.16 -0.66
C LEU A 24 1.47 -5.10 0.88
N GLU A 25 1.03 -6.13 1.60
CA GLU A 25 1.07 -6.17 3.08
C GLU A 25 2.50 -5.95 3.60
N ARG A 26 3.47 -6.65 3.01
CA ARG A 26 4.89 -6.48 3.35
C ARG A 26 5.38 -5.07 3.05
N ASN A 27 5.01 -4.52 1.90
CA ASN A 27 5.40 -3.17 1.51
C ASN A 27 4.84 -2.15 2.52
N VAL A 28 3.52 -2.09 2.74
CA VAL A 28 2.90 -1.11 3.65
C VAL A 28 3.40 -1.26 5.09
N THR A 29 3.63 -2.49 5.56
CA THR A 29 4.21 -2.75 6.89
C THR A 29 5.65 -2.22 6.99
N SER A 30 6.46 -2.48 5.95
CA SER A 30 7.84 -2.00 5.90
C SER A 30 7.91 -0.48 5.80
N THR A 31 6.98 0.14 5.08
CA THR A 31 6.89 1.59 4.95
C THR A 31 6.49 2.23 6.27
N GLY A 32 5.47 1.72 6.97
CA GLY A 32 5.13 2.19 8.32
C GLY A 32 6.33 2.12 9.29
N SER A 33 7.09 1.02 9.25
CA SER A 33 8.32 0.87 10.03
C SER A 33 9.41 1.88 9.62
N TYR A 34 9.50 2.19 8.33
CA TYR A 34 10.44 3.18 7.82
C TYR A 34 10.05 4.62 8.22
N VAL A 35 8.76 4.95 8.19
CA VAL A 35 8.24 6.24 8.70
C VAL A 35 8.62 6.42 10.17
N GLN A 36 8.45 5.38 10.99
CA GLN A 36 8.86 5.39 12.39
C GLN A 36 10.37 5.62 12.58
N GLN A 37 11.20 5.14 11.66
CA GLN A 37 12.64 5.44 11.67
C GLN A 37 12.94 6.87 11.24
N LEU A 38 12.21 7.41 10.25
CA LEU A 38 12.35 8.80 9.81
C LEU A 38 11.98 9.77 10.93
N LEU A 39 10.94 9.48 11.70
CA LEU A 39 10.50 10.31 12.84
C LEU A 39 11.55 10.46 13.96
N LYS A 40 12.53 9.57 14.03
CA LYS A 40 13.65 9.64 14.98
C LYS A 40 14.76 10.61 14.54
N ARG A 41 14.76 11.03 13.27
CA ARG A 41 15.76 11.95 12.72
C ARG A 41 15.36 13.41 12.97
N LYS A 42 16.32 14.33 12.80
CA LYS A 42 16.04 15.77 12.85
C LYS A 42 15.40 16.21 11.54
N TRP A 43 14.22 16.81 11.64
CA TRP A 43 13.46 17.41 10.55
C TRP A 43 12.96 18.79 10.99
N ASP A 44 12.65 19.66 10.03
CA ASP A 44 11.86 20.85 10.35
C ASP A 44 10.44 20.48 10.75
N ARG A 45 9.75 21.41 11.42
CA ARG A 45 8.41 21.15 11.99
C ARG A 45 7.41 20.67 10.93
N PHE A 46 7.46 21.22 9.72
CA PHE A 46 6.53 20.84 8.66
C PHE A 46 6.73 19.37 8.27
N VAL A 47 7.95 18.96 7.93
CA VAL A 47 8.24 17.57 7.54
C VAL A 47 7.94 16.60 8.66
N ARG A 48 8.20 16.98 9.92
CA ARG A 48 7.89 16.12 11.07
C ARG A 48 6.39 15.85 11.24
N VAL A 49 5.53 16.87 11.06
CA VAL A 49 4.07 16.69 11.12
C VAL A 49 3.61 15.75 10.00
N ARG A 50 4.06 15.98 8.77
CA ARG A 50 3.72 15.13 7.62
C ARG A 50 4.16 13.68 7.80
N LEU A 51 5.32 13.44 8.40
CA LEU A 51 5.77 12.09 8.75
C LEU A 51 4.89 11.43 9.82
N SER A 52 4.39 12.19 10.80
CA SER A 52 3.45 11.66 11.79
C SER A 52 2.12 11.26 11.13
N ASP A 53 1.58 12.13 10.27
CA ASP A 53 0.35 11.86 9.51
C ASP A 53 0.52 10.61 8.62
N CYS A 54 1.65 10.49 7.91
CA CYS A 54 1.98 9.28 7.15
C CYS A 54 2.03 8.04 8.03
N SER A 55 2.48 8.15 9.29
CA SER A 55 2.54 6.98 10.17
C SER A 55 1.15 6.46 10.52
N GLU A 56 0.17 7.35 10.71
CA GLU A 56 -1.22 6.97 10.99
C GLU A 56 -1.83 6.34 9.74
N LEU A 57 -1.70 7.00 8.59
CA LEU A 57 -2.15 6.51 7.29
C LEU A 57 -1.60 5.10 6.97
N TYR A 58 -0.31 4.85 7.19
CA TYR A 58 0.28 3.53 6.94
C TYR A 58 -0.14 2.48 7.98
N SER A 59 -0.48 2.88 9.20
CA SER A 59 -1.04 1.95 10.20
C SER A 59 -2.44 1.48 9.78
N GLU A 60 -3.27 2.40 9.29
CA GLU A 60 -4.57 2.07 8.71
C GLU A 60 -4.44 1.24 7.43
N ALA A 61 -3.51 1.59 6.53
CA ALA A 61 -3.26 0.84 5.30
C ALA A 61 -2.85 -0.62 5.57
N VAL A 62 -2.08 -0.88 6.64
CA VAL A 62 -1.76 -2.26 7.08
C VAL A 62 -3.03 -3.01 7.46
N LEU A 63 -3.94 -2.39 8.21
CA LEU A 63 -5.21 -2.99 8.59
C LEU A 63 -6.09 -3.27 7.35
N HIS A 64 -6.29 -2.28 6.48
CA HIS A 64 -7.08 -2.45 5.24
C HIS A 64 -6.49 -3.50 4.31
N THR A 65 -5.16 -3.63 4.25
CA THR A 65 -4.53 -4.68 3.43
C THR A 65 -4.82 -6.09 4.00
N ARG A 66 -4.85 -6.25 5.33
CA ARG A 66 -5.22 -7.52 5.97
C ARG A 66 -6.69 -7.86 5.74
N GLU A 67 -7.58 -6.88 5.90
CA GLU A 67 -9.01 -7.01 5.56
C GLU A 67 -9.20 -7.39 4.08
N SER A 68 -8.40 -6.82 3.18
CA SER A 68 -8.38 -7.19 1.76
C SER A 68 -7.99 -8.66 1.55
N ILE A 69 -6.97 -9.15 2.26
CA ILE A 69 -6.53 -10.55 2.16
C ILE A 69 -7.63 -11.50 2.66
N GLU A 70 -8.28 -11.18 3.77
CA GLU A 70 -9.38 -11.98 4.32
C GLU A 70 -10.60 -11.99 3.40
N ALA A 71 -11.02 -10.81 2.91
CA ALA A 71 -12.09 -10.68 1.93
C ALA A 71 -11.78 -11.44 0.63
N TYR A 72 -10.53 -11.38 0.15
CA TYR A 72 -10.10 -12.08 -1.04
C TYR A 72 -10.22 -13.60 -0.90
N ARG A 73 -9.78 -14.17 0.23
CA ARG A 73 -9.93 -15.60 0.54
C ARG A 73 -11.41 -16.01 0.63
N ALA A 74 -12.25 -15.12 1.14
CA ALA A 74 -13.70 -15.31 1.21
C ALA A 74 -14.43 -15.00 -0.13
N LYS A 75 -13.68 -14.65 -1.20
CA LYS A 75 -14.23 -14.24 -2.51
C LYS A 75 -15.17 -13.03 -2.44
N ARG A 76 -15.04 -12.19 -1.40
CA ARG A 76 -15.77 -10.92 -1.25
C ARG A 76 -15.07 -9.80 -2.02
N TYR A 77 -15.03 -9.93 -3.35
CA TYR A 77 -14.28 -9.02 -4.22
C TYR A 77 -14.65 -7.54 -4.14
N PRO A 78 -15.93 -7.14 -3.95
CA PRO A 78 -16.28 -5.74 -3.71
C PRO A 78 -15.59 -5.16 -2.47
N ASP A 79 -15.48 -5.95 -1.39
CA ASP A 79 -14.81 -5.52 -0.16
C ASP A 79 -13.30 -5.36 -0.40
N VAL A 80 -12.68 -6.27 -1.19
CA VAL A 80 -11.28 -6.14 -1.60
C VAL A 80 -11.05 -4.83 -2.37
N GLN A 81 -11.95 -4.50 -3.31
CA GLN A 81 -11.84 -3.25 -4.09
C GLN A 81 -11.93 -2.02 -3.20
N ASN A 82 -12.88 -2.00 -2.26
CA ASN A 82 -13.04 -0.91 -1.30
C ASN A 82 -11.78 -0.74 -0.44
N TRP A 83 -11.30 -1.82 0.18
CA TRP A 83 -10.14 -1.75 1.06
C TRP A 83 -8.85 -1.38 0.34
N LEU A 84 -8.61 -1.90 -0.88
CA LEU A 84 -7.45 -1.51 -1.68
C LEU A 84 -7.51 -0.04 -2.12
N SER A 85 -8.69 0.49 -2.45
CA SER A 85 -8.85 1.91 -2.76
C SER A 85 -8.50 2.80 -1.55
N MET A 86 -8.79 2.36 -0.33
CA MET A 86 -8.38 3.06 0.88
C MET A 86 -6.85 3.01 1.11
N VAL A 87 -6.19 1.89 0.77
CA VAL A 87 -4.73 1.79 0.80
C VAL A 87 -4.08 2.75 -0.20
N ASP A 88 -4.59 2.80 -1.43
CA ASP A 88 -4.10 3.73 -2.46
C ASP A 88 -4.30 5.19 -2.02
N THR A 89 -5.46 5.51 -1.45
CA THR A 89 -5.76 6.85 -0.90
C THR A 89 -4.78 7.24 0.21
N ALA A 90 -4.44 6.31 1.11
CA ALA A 90 -3.47 6.55 2.17
C ALA A 90 -2.06 6.86 1.62
N ALA A 91 -1.61 6.11 0.61
CA ALA A 91 -0.32 6.33 -0.04
C ALA A 91 -0.28 7.67 -0.80
N ASP A 92 -1.33 8.00 -1.55
CA ASP A 92 -1.42 9.28 -2.28
C ASP A 92 -1.53 10.48 -1.34
N THR A 93 -2.31 10.37 -0.26
CA THR A 93 -2.41 11.41 0.77
C THR A 93 -1.06 11.63 1.46
N CYS A 94 -0.36 10.55 1.84
CA CYS A 94 0.96 10.63 2.44
C CYS A 94 1.97 11.32 1.50
N GLU A 95 1.87 11.15 0.18
CA GLU A 95 2.74 11.83 -0.79
C GLU A 95 2.35 13.29 -1.01
N SER A 96 1.06 13.56 -1.21
CA SER A 96 0.55 14.86 -1.63
C SER A 96 0.69 15.94 -0.56
N GLN A 97 0.57 15.58 0.72
CA GLN A 97 0.72 16.53 1.83
C GLN A 97 2.11 17.20 1.90
N PHE A 98 3.17 16.57 1.37
CA PHE A 98 4.50 17.21 1.31
C PHE A 98 4.54 18.34 0.27
N LYS A 99 3.65 18.33 -0.72
CA LYS A 99 3.58 19.32 -1.79
C LYS A 99 2.92 20.63 -1.33
N GLU A 100 2.29 20.66 -0.16
CA GLU A 100 1.68 21.87 0.44
C GLU A 100 2.71 22.96 0.73
N LYS A 101 3.99 22.60 0.92
CA LYS A 101 5.08 23.54 1.14
C LYS A 101 6.00 23.57 -0.09
N PRO A 102 6.09 24.71 -0.79
CA PRO A 102 7.04 24.85 -1.90
C PRO A 102 8.47 24.49 -1.49
N GLY A 103 9.12 23.65 -2.29
CA GLY A 103 10.49 23.18 -2.05
C GLY A 103 10.62 22.05 -1.01
N ALA A 104 9.54 21.60 -0.38
CA ALA A 104 9.55 20.35 0.39
C ALA A 104 9.51 19.13 -0.55
N SER A 105 10.08 18.02 -0.09
CA SER A 105 10.05 16.74 -0.82
C SER A 105 9.72 15.62 0.15
N SER A 106 8.91 14.68 -0.33
CA SER A 106 8.54 13.49 0.44
C SER A 106 9.75 12.56 0.54
N PRO A 107 10.18 12.16 1.75
CA PRO A 107 11.18 11.11 1.92
C PRO A 107 10.63 9.70 1.65
N LEU A 108 9.36 9.60 1.21
CA LEU A 108 8.58 8.37 1.04
C LEU A 108 8.10 8.19 -0.41
N THR A 109 8.47 9.07 -1.36
CA THR A 109 7.96 9.02 -2.75
C THR A 109 8.08 7.64 -3.38
N LYS A 110 9.20 6.96 -3.20
CA LYS A 110 9.39 5.61 -3.73
C LYS A 110 8.42 4.61 -3.08
N GLN A 111 8.32 4.63 -1.75
CA GLN A 111 7.49 3.72 -0.97
C GLN A 111 6.00 3.92 -1.28
N ASN A 112 5.55 5.18 -1.37
CA ASN A 112 4.19 5.54 -1.75
C ASN A 112 3.88 5.02 -3.17
N GLY A 113 4.79 5.22 -4.12
CA GLY A 113 4.63 4.70 -5.48
C GLY A 113 4.59 3.17 -5.55
N ASP A 114 5.46 2.49 -4.79
CA ASP A 114 5.48 1.03 -4.72
C ASP A 114 4.16 0.47 -4.13
N ALA A 115 3.62 1.11 -3.09
CA ALA A 115 2.34 0.74 -2.48
C ALA A 115 1.20 0.86 -3.49
N MET A 116 1.09 2.00 -4.18
CA MET A 116 0.07 2.23 -5.20
C MET A 116 0.18 1.24 -6.37
N GLN A 117 1.41 0.93 -6.81
CA GLN A 117 1.61 -0.04 -7.90
C GLN A 117 1.16 -1.45 -7.48
N LEU A 118 1.44 -1.85 -6.24
CA LEU A 118 1.01 -3.14 -5.70
C LEU A 118 -0.50 -3.19 -5.44
N GLY A 119 -1.10 -2.09 -4.98
CA GLY A 119 -2.56 -1.92 -4.84
C GLY A 119 -3.28 -2.09 -6.17
N ALA A 120 -2.84 -1.35 -7.20
CA ALA A 120 -3.36 -1.45 -8.56
C ALA A 120 -3.24 -2.87 -9.15
N LEU A 121 -2.15 -3.57 -8.86
CA LEU A 121 -1.98 -4.96 -9.27
C LEU A 121 -3.02 -5.88 -8.60
N GLY A 122 -3.28 -5.68 -7.31
CA GLY A 122 -4.34 -6.39 -6.58
C GLY A 122 -5.72 -6.13 -7.18
N LEU A 123 -6.06 -4.87 -7.45
CA LEU A 123 -7.33 -4.47 -8.08
C LEU A 123 -7.52 -5.11 -9.45
N ASN A 124 -6.48 -5.11 -10.29
CA ASN A 124 -6.53 -5.73 -11.62
C ASN A 124 -6.78 -7.24 -11.52
N MET A 125 -6.17 -7.93 -10.57
CA MET A 125 -6.43 -9.36 -10.34
C MET A 125 -7.86 -9.61 -9.91
N VAL A 126 -8.41 -8.76 -9.04
CA VAL A 126 -9.80 -8.85 -8.62
C VAL A 126 -10.76 -8.64 -9.79
N ALA A 127 -10.53 -7.64 -10.65
CA ALA A 127 -11.35 -7.40 -11.83
C ALA A 127 -11.38 -8.62 -12.78
N ILE A 128 -10.21 -9.16 -13.11
CA ILE A 128 -10.08 -10.35 -13.96
C ILE A 128 -10.83 -11.55 -13.37
N ILE A 129 -10.75 -11.76 -12.06
CA ILE A 129 -11.39 -12.91 -11.39
C ILE A 129 -12.89 -12.72 -11.22
N ALA A 130 -13.34 -11.49 -10.95
CA ALA A 130 -14.74 -11.16 -10.77
C ALA A 130 -15.51 -11.08 -12.11
N GLY A 131 -14.80 -11.07 -13.25
CA GLY A 131 -15.40 -11.00 -14.57
C GLY A 131 -15.94 -9.62 -14.93
N SER A 132 -15.33 -8.57 -14.38
CA SER A 132 -15.67 -7.16 -14.59
C SER A 132 -14.65 -6.41 -15.44
#